data_AF-A0A5E7HHJ5-F1
#
_entry.id   AF-A0A5E7HHJ5-F1
#
_cell.length_a   1.000
_cell.length_b   1.000
_cell.length_c   1.000
_cell.angle_alpha   90.00
_cell.angle_beta   90.00
_cell.angle_gamma   90.00
#
_symmetry.space_group_name_H-M   'P 1'
#
loop_
_entity.id
_entity.type
_entity.pdbx_description
1 polymer ?
#
loop_
_entity_poly.entity_id
_entity_poly.type
_entity_poly.pdbx_seq_one_letter_code
_entity_poly.pdbx_strand_id
1 'polypeptide(L)'
;MSNNGATDREFLSENLDASKALLTFDVEFALAPDYQPSQNKFHGDERITYGGIPYIEVPYFQKGLNVKQGLTGLPYILPIPYPKAEIENGRSDFKVFGQRLNEQRYRFVVPTKSMWNSGHTFALLFERRKRHETITFRFDDKTSCATSLNVTTPQYGYALSVSAKFNNDMGCLKVCDGRPGYPGDCAFQPPPTSGG
;
A
#
# COMPACT_ATOMS: atom_id res chain seq x y z
N MET A 1 -5.31 31.22 18.73
CA MET A 1 -4.35 30.43 17.92
C MET A 1 -4.74 28.96 18.02
N SER A 2 -5.32 28.40 16.96
CA SER A 2 -5.27 26.97 16.59
C SER A 2 -6.05 26.81 15.30
N ASN A 3 -5.47 27.31 14.20
CA ASN A 3 -5.80 26.78 12.89
C ASN A 3 -5.03 25.48 12.80
N ASN A 4 -5.70 24.35 13.03
CA ASN A 4 -5.17 23.04 12.67
C ASN A 4 -5.15 22.98 11.14
N GLY A 5 -4.05 23.49 10.59
CA GLY A 5 -3.73 23.54 9.18
C GLY A 5 -3.77 22.17 8.54
N ALA A 6 -3.90 22.19 7.21
CA ALA A 6 -3.87 21.01 6.37
C ALA A 6 -2.73 20.07 6.81
N THR A 7 -3.10 18.92 7.36
CA THR A 7 -2.18 17.85 7.69
C THR A 7 -1.58 17.35 6.38
N ASP A 8 -0.29 17.60 6.16
CA ASP A 8 0.42 17.05 5.00
C ASP A 8 0.18 15.53 4.94
N ARG A 9 -0.41 15.09 3.83
CA ARG A 9 -0.69 13.67 3.58
C ARG A 9 0.46 13.00 2.83
N GLU A 10 1.50 13.76 2.50
CA GLU A 10 2.64 13.33 1.70
C GLU A 10 3.94 13.54 2.48
N PHE A 11 4.69 12.45 2.68
CA PHE A 11 5.92 12.45 3.47
C PHE A 11 7.11 11.93 2.67
N LEU A 12 8.29 12.49 2.90
CA LEU A 12 9.54 11.90 2.42
C LEU A 12 10.08 10.94 3.48
N SER A 13 10.50 9.73 3.08
CA SER A 13 11.02 8.73 4.01
C SER A 13 12.23 9.22 4.81
N GLU A 14 13.06 10.07 4.20
CA GLU A 14 14.24 10.68 4.85
C GLU A 14 13.88 11.67 5.98
N ASN A 15 12.66 12.19 5.99
CA ASN A 15 12.17 13.10 7.03
C ASN A 15 11.44 12.36 8.17
N LEU A 16 11.27 11.03 8.07
CA LEU A 16 10.60 10.22 9.07
C LEU A 16 11.60 9.59 10.04
N ASP A 17 11.25 9.56 11.32
CA ASP A 17 12.06 8.95 12.37
C ASP A 17 11.98 7.42 12.30
N ALA A 18 13.00 6.79 11.71
CA ALA A 18 13.08 5.33 11.56
C ALA A 18 13.02 4.57 12.90
N SER A 19 13.45 5.18 14.02
CA SER A 19 13.40 4.54 15.35
C SER A 19 11.98 4.38 15.89
N LYS A 20 11.04 5.17 15.37
CA LYS A 20 9.61 5.12 15.71
C LYS A 20 8.78 4.43 14.64
N ALA A 21 9.38 4.00 13.53
CA ALA A 21 8.67 3.36 12.44
C ALA A 21 8.09 2.00 12.84
N LEU A 22 7.04 1.54 12.16
CA LEU A 22 6.58 0.15 12.28
C LEU A 22 7.59 -0.79 11.64
N LEU A 23 8.11 -0.41 10.47
CA LEU A 23 9.19 -1.09 9.78
C LEU A 23 9.89 -0.13 8.82
N THR A 24 11.14 -0.45 8.50
CA THR A 24 11.85 0.09 7.35
C THR A 24 11.76 -0.92 6.21
N PHE A 25 11.38 -0.47 5.03
CA PHE A 25 11.19 -1.31 3.85
C PHE A 25 12.18 -0.90 2.77
N ASP A 26 13.13 -1.77 2.47
CA ASP A 26 14.11 -1.57 1.43
C ASP A 26 13.68 -2.32 0.16
N VAL A 27 13.78 -1.67 -0.99
CA VAL A 27 13.42 -2.20 -2.30
C VAL A 27 14.61 -2.04 -3.23
N GLU A 28 15.00 -3.14 -3.86
CA GLU A 28 15.97 -3.20 -4.94
C GLU A 28 15.27 -3.62 -6.23
N PHE A 29 15.12 -2.67 -7.15
CA PHE A 29 14.58 -2.94 -8.47
C PHE A 29 15.63 -3.62 -9.33
N ALA A 30 15.28 -4.73 -10.01
CA ALA A 30 16.21 -5.36 -10.95
C ALA A 30 16.68 -4.39 -12.06
N LEU A 31 15.84 -3.41 -12.38
CA LEU A 31 16.13 -2.33 -13.30
C LEU A 31 15.45 -1.05 -12.77
N ALA A 32 16.14 0.08 -12.88
CA ALA A 32 15.72 1.34 -12.26
C ALA A 32 14.30 1.79 -12.68
N PRO A 33 13.50 2.35 -11.75
CA PRO A 33 12.25 3.03 -12.08
C PRO A 33 12.53 4.35 -12.80
N ASP A 34 11.50 4.88 -13.47
CA ASP A 34 11.54 6.22 -14.03
C ASP A 34 11.57 7.21 -12.85
N TYR A 35 12.71 7.88 -12.66
CA TYR A 35 12.91 8.85 -11.58
C TYR A 35 12.93 10.27 -12.15
N GLN A 36 11.84 11.01 -11.93
CA GLN A 36 11.65 12.38 -12.38
C GLN A 36 11.01 13.21 -11.26
N PRO A 37 11.76 13.52 -10.18
CA PRO A 37 11.21 14.16 -9.01
C PRO A 37 10.65 15.54 -9.37
N SER A 38 9.38 15.76 -9.08
CA SER A 38 8.72 17.05 -9.21
C SER A 38 8.12 17.45 -7.88
N GLN A 39 8.25 18.73 -7.52
CA GLN A 39 7.62 19.29 -6.34
C GLN A 39 6.75 20.48 -6.76
N ASN A 40 5.45 20.41 -6.48
CA ASN A 40 4.52 21.50 -6.75
C ASN A 40 4.00 22.08 -5.44
N LYS A 41 4.11 23.42 -5.30
CA LYS A 41 3.49 24.19 -4.22
C LYS A 41 2.26 24.88 -4.78
N PHE A 42 1.11 24.72 -4.14
CA PHE A 42 -0.11 25.38 -4.56
C PHE A 42 -0.12 26.83 -4.05
N HIS A 43 -0.28 27.81 -4.93
CA HIS A 43 -0.39 29.22 -4.50
C HIS A 43 -1.62 29.41 -3.60
N GLY A 44 -1.40 29.82 -2.35
CA GLY A 44 -2.47 30.04 -1.36
C GLY A 44 -2.76 28.87 -0.43
N ASP A 45 -2.05 27.74 -0.57
CA ASP A 45 -2.08 26.60 0.34
C ASP A 45 -0.63 26.21 0.69
N GLU A 46 -0.34 25.86 1.94
CA GLU A 46 1.02 25.43 2.34
C GLU A 46 1.34 24.00 1.87
N ARG A 47 0.38 23.33 1.21
CA ARG A 47 0.52 21.96 0.71
C ARG A 47 1.60 21.83 -0.36
N ILE A 48 2.47 20.84 -0.15
CA ILE A 48 3.48 20.38 -1.09
C ILE A 48 3.02 19.04 -1.66
N THR A 49 3.08 18.89 -2.99
CA THR A 49 2.86 17.60 -3.66
C THR A 49 4.12 17.12 -4.36
N TYR A 50 4.40 15.82 -4.24
CA TYR A 50 5.53 15.17 -4.89
C TYR A 50 5.08 14.25 -6.01
N GLY A 51 5.90 14.12 -7.05
CA GLY A 51 5.64 13.28 -8.22
C GLY A 51 6.92 12.68 -8.79
N GLY A 52 6.78 11.61 -9.58
CA GLY A 52 7.89 10.95 -10.28
C GLY A 52 8.93 10.29 -9.37
N ILE A 53 8.56 9.99 -8.13
CA ILE A 53 9.37 9.25 -7.14
C ILE A 53 8.56 8.02 -6.73
N PRO A 54 9.17 6.82 -6.63
CA PRO A 54 8.52 5.65 -6.04
C PRO A 54 7.96 5.97 -4.64
N TYR A 55 6.75 5.53 -4.34
CA TYR A 55 6.10 5.78 -3.05
C TYR A 55 5.32 4.58 -2.55
N ILE A 56 5.08 4.56 -1.23
CA ILE A 56 4.15 3.64 -0.60
C ILE A 56 2.89 4.38 -0.15
N GLU A 57 1.76 3.70 -0.19
CA GLU A 57 0.48 4.21 0.31
C GLU A 57 -0.33 3.11 1.01
N VAL A 58 -1.35 3.49 1.78
CA VAL A 58 -2.26 2.53 2.41
C VAL A 58 -3.36 2.15 1.42
N PRO A 59 -3.46 0.88 0.99
CA PRO A 59 -4.68 0.42 0.32
C PRO A 59 -5.81 0.38 1.35
N TYR A 60 -6.96 0.98 1.06
CA TYR A 60 -8.17 0.79 1.85
C TYR A 60 -9.07 -0.26 1.18
N PHE A 61 -9.53 -1.21 1.99
CA PHE A 61 -10.52 -2.21 1.63
C PHE A 61 -11.79 -1.89 2.43
N GLN A 62 -12.69 -1.08 1.87
CA GLN A 62 -14.01 -0.90 2.47
C GLN A 62 -14.90 -2.05 2.00
N LYS A 63 -15.27 -2.95 2.91
CA LYS A 63 -16.35 -3.90 2.62
C LYS A 63 -17.65 -3.09 2.57
N GLY A 64 -18.13 -2.81 1.37
CA GLY A 64 -19.41 -2.14 1.13
C GLY A 64 -20.49 -3.15 0.77
N LEU A 65 -21.74 -2.85 1.11
CA LEU A 65 -22.87 -3.45 0.41
C LEU A 65 -23.09 -2.61 -0.86
N ASN A 66 -22.55 -3.04 -1.99
CA ASN A 66 -22.84 -2.36 -3.24
C ASN A 66 -24.14 -2.95 -3.81
N VAL A 67 -25.20 -2.14 -3.81
CA VAL A 67 -26.47 -2.50 -4.44
C VAL A 67 -26.34 -2.21 -5.95
N LYS A 68 -25.40 -2.87 -6.62
CA LYS A 68 -25.49 -2.99 -8.09
C LYS A 68 -26.64 -3.92 -8.37
N GLN A 69 -27.71 -3.38 -8.93
CA GLN A 69 -28.93 -4.08 -9.32
C GLN A 69 -28.61 -5.19 -10.35
N GLY A 70 -28.23 -6.37 -9.85
CA GLY A 70 -28.27 -7.59 -10.65
C GLY A 70 -29.71 -8.02 -10.77
N LEU A 71 -30.40 -7.58 -11.82
CA LEU A 71 -31.75 -8.04 -12.13
C LEU A 71 -31.68 -9.52 -12.54
N THR A 72 -32.01 -10.42 -11.62
CA THR A 72 -32.18 -11.84 -11.95
C THR A 72 -33.67 -12.15 -11.90
N GLY A 73 -34.25 -12.40 -13.06
CA GLY A 73 -35.64 -12.85 -13.17
C GLY A 73 -35.94 -13.29 -14.60
N LEU A 74 -36.62 -14.43 -14.74
CA LEU A 74 -37.38 -14.76 -15.95
C LEU A 74 -38.43 -13.66 -16.18
N PRO A 75 -38.85 -13.38 -17.43
CA PRO A 75 -39.61 -12.17 -17.82
C PRO A 75 -40.97 -11.94 -17.13
N TYR A 76 -41.40 -12.81 -16.20
CA TYR A 76 -42.69 -12.78 -15.53
C TYR A 76 -42.63 -12.64 -14.00
N ILE A 77 -41.46 -12.40 -13.40
CA ILE A 77 -41.30 -12.21 -11.94
C ILE A 77 -40.64 -10.87 -11.66
N LEU A 78 -41.23 -10.06 -10.77
CA LEU A 78 -40.67 -8.78 -10.32
C LEU A 78 -39.23 -8.98 -9.83
N PRO A 79 -38.23 -8.29 -10.40
CA PRO A 79 -36.85 -8.47 -10.00
C PRO A 79 -36.65 -7.91 -8.59
N ILE A 80 -36.31 -8.79 -7.64
CA ILE A 80 -36.02 -8.40 -6.26
C ILE A 80 -34.57 -7.88 -6.21
N PRO A 81 -34.32 -6.61 -5.85
CA PRO A 81 -32.96 -6.13 -5.65
C PRO A 81 -32.39 -6.85 -4.42
N TYR A 82 -31.39 -7.70 -4.64
CA TYR A 82 -30.62 -8.31 -3.56
C TYR A 82 -29.27 -7.61 -3.44
N PRO A 83 -28.83 -7.25 -2.23
CA PRO A 83 -27.54 -6.61 -2.05
C PRO A 83 -26.44 -7.64 -2.28
N LYS A 84 -25.44 -7.30 -3.10
CA LYS A 84 -24.18 -8.04 -3.16
C LYS A 84 -23.16 -7.37 -2.26
N ALA A 85 -22.47 -8.17 -1.45
CA ALA A 85 -21.27 -7.70 -0.78
C ALA A 85 -20.21 -7.45 -1.87
N GLU A 86 -19.80 -6.20 -2.04
CA GLU A 86 -18.66 -5.85 -2.89
C GLU A 86 -17.58 -5.24 -2.00
N ILE A 87 -16.35 -5.67 -2.21
CA ILE A 87 -15.22 -5.01 -1.57
C ILE A 87 -14.92 -3.77 -2.43
N GLU A 88 -15.21 -2.59 -1.90
CA GLU A 88 -14.72 -1.34 -2.47
C GLU A 88 -13.23 -1.23 -2.16
N ASN A 89 -12.43 -1.28 -3.23
CA ASN A 89 -10.99 -1.09 -3.16
C ASN A 89 -10.68 0.36 -3.49
N GLY A 90 -9.89 1.01 -2.64
CA GLY A 90 -9.27 2.28 -3.00
C GLY A 90 -7.98 2.54 -2.24
N ARG A 91 -7.46 3.75 -2.36
CA ARG A 91 -6.11 4.12 -1.91
C ARG A 91 -6.17 5.36 -1.04
N SER A 92 -5.52 5.33 0.11
CA SER A 92 -5.46 6.49 0.99
C SER A 92 -4.77 7.66 0.31
N ASP A 93 -5.16 8.88 0.66
CA ASP A 93 -4.40 10.08 0.27
C ASP A 93 -3.01 10.16 0.93
N PHE A 94 -2.71 9.27 1.88
CA PHE A 94 -1.42 9.20 2.57
C PHE A 94 -0.36 8.51 1.71
N LYS A 95 0.72 9.23 1.42
CA LYS A 95 1.86 8.73 0.64
C LYS A 95 3.16 8.94 1.38
N VAL A 96 4.03 7.94 1.33
CA VAL A 96 5.41 8.04 1.79
C VAL A 96 6.33 7.77 0.61
N PHE A 97 7.04 8.81 0.17
CA PHE A 97 7.99 8.74 -0.94
C PHE A 97 9.32 8.15 -0.48
N GLY A 98 9.87 7.25 -1.29
CA GLY A 98 11.09 6.52 -0.96
C GLY A 98 12.33 7.40 -0.97
N GLN A 99 13.19 7.22 0.02
CA GLN A 99 14.55 7.74 0.01
C GLN A 99 15.36 6.97 -1.04
N ARG A 100 15.91 7.68 -2.02
CA ARG A 100 16.77 7.07 -3.04
C ARG A 100 18.16 6.81 -2.46
N LEU A 101 18.55 5.54 -2.33
CA LEU A 101 19.90 5.15 -1.88
C LEU A 101 20.86 5.06 -3.07
N ASN A 102 20.38 4.53 -4.20
CA ASN A 102 21.05 4.57 -5.50
C ASN A 102 20.01 4.51 -6.64
N GLU A 103 20.39 4.27 -7.89
CA GLU A 103 19.44 4.23 -9.01
C GLU A 103 18.39 3.11 -8.94
N GLN A 104 18.72 2.01 -8.28
CA GLN A 104 17.89 0.81 -8.19
C GLN A 104 17.40 0.54 -6.77
N ARG A 105 17.96 1.21 -5.76
CA ARG A 105 17.67 0.95 -4.35
C ARG A 105 16.99 2.13 -3.70
N TYR A 106 15.84 1.85 -3.09
CA TYR A 106 15.01 2.81 -2.40
C TYR A 106 14.69 2.29 -1.00
N ARG A 107 14.64 3.20 -0.03
CA ARG A 107 14.26 2.93 1.36
C ARG A 107 12.98 3.67 1.70
N PHE A 108 12.04 2.96 2.30
CA PHE A 108 10.77 3.50 2.74
C PHE A 108 10.64 3.34 4.25
N VAL A 109 10.09 4.34 4.92
CA VAL A 109 9.81 4.30 6.36
C VAL A 109 8.31 4.20 6.55
N VAL A 110 7.81 3.08 7.08
CA VAL A 110 6.38 2.91 7.38
C VAL A 110 6.10 3.53 8.76
N PRO A 111 5.35 4.65 8.83
CA PRO A 111 5.15 5.36 10.09
C PRO A 111 4.18 4.61 11.02
N THR A 112 4.08 5.05 12.28
CA THR A 112 3.24 4.44 13.32
C THR A 112 1.75 4.41 12.95
N LYS A 113 0.97 3.54 13.60
CA LYS A 113 -0.49 3.44 13.40
C LYS A 113 -1.26 4.76 13.53
N SER A 114 -0.76 5.70 14.34
CA SER A 114 -1.38 7.03 14.48
C SER A 114 -1.27 7.88 13.22
N MET A 115 -0.26 7.63 12.38
CA MET A 115 -0.04 8.28 11.08
C MET A 115 -0.40 7.37 9.89
N TRP A 116 -0.38 6.06 10.11
CA TRP A 116 -0.55 5.00 9.11
C TRP A 116 -1.73 4.12 9.50
N ASN A 117 -2.96 4.55 9.16
CA ASN A 117 -4.18 3.82 9.48
C ASN A 117 -4.40 2.60 8.57
N SER A 118 -3.39 1.71 8.48
CA SER A 118 -3.52 0.42 7.83
C SER A 118 -3.53 -0.72 8.85
N GLY A 119 -4.35 -1.73 8.59
CA GLY A 119 -4.38 -2.99 9.33
C GLY A 119 -3.17 -3.90 9.07
N HIS A 120 -2.00 -3.32 8.77
CA HIS A 120 -0.70 -3.98 8.47
C HIS A 120 -0.49 -4.27 6.98
N THR A 121 -0.94 -3.37 6.11
CA THR A 121 -0.82 -3.49 4.66
C THR A 121 -0.36 -2.19 4.03
N PHE A 122 0.43 -2.27 2.97
CA PHE A 122 0.85 -1.12 2.18
C PHE A 122 1.04 -1.52 0.72
N ALA A 123 0.87 -0.58 -0.19
CA ALA A 123 1.14 -0.77 -1.61
C ALA A 123 2.39 0.03 -1.99
N LEU A 124 3.28 -0.57 -2.77
CA LEU A 124 4.40 0.09 -3.44
C LEU A 124 3.97 0.47 -4.85
N LEU A 125 4.19 1.73 -5.20
CA LEU A 125 3.87 2.32 -6.49
C LEU A 125 5.11 2.93 -7.10
N PHE A 126 5.32 2.64 -8.37
CA PHE A 126 6.42 3.19 -9.15
C PHE A 126 6.06 3.21 -10.63
N GLU A 127 6.81 4.00 -11.39
CA GLU A 127 6.68 4.10 -12.83
C GLU A 127 7.93 3.56 -13.50
N ARG A 128 7.76 2.94 -14.66
CA ARG A 128 8.87 2.52 -15.51
C ARG A 128 8.47 2.49 -16.97
N ARG A 129 9.28 3.10 -17.85
CA ARG A 129 8.94 3.30 -19.28
C ARG A 129 7.55 3.91 -19.46
N LYS A 130 7.21 4.91 -18.65
CA LYS A 130 5.90 5.57 -18.61
C LYS A 130 4.72 4.66 -18.24
N ARG A 131 5.00 3.50 -17.62
CA ARG A 131 3.99 2.54 -17.18
C ARG A 131 3.97 2.48 -15.66
N HIS A 132 2.78 2.68 -15.11
CA HIS A 132 2.55 2.63 -13.68
C HIS A 132 2.40 1.18 -13.23
N GLU A 133 3.05 0.83 -12.14
CA GLU A 133 3.02 -0.49 -11.56
C GLU A 133 2.65 -0.39 -10.08
N THR A 134 1.95 -1.40 -9.57
CA THR A 134 1.60 -1.46 -8.15
C THR A 134 1.72 -2.88 -7.65
N ILE A 135 2.33 -3.04 -6.48
CA ILE A 135 2.42 -4.31 -5.77
C ILE A 135 2.09 -4.08 -4.30
N THR A 136 1.29 -4.96 -3.71
CA THR A 136 0.83 -4.82 -2.33
C THR A 136 1.58 -5.79 -1.42
N PHE A 137 1.86 -5.34 -0.21
CA PHE A 137 2.50 -6.11 0.85
C PHE A 137 1.66 -6.09 2.10
N ARG A 138 1.74 -7.18 2.85
CA ARG A 138 1.22 -7.32 4.21
C ARG A 138 2.37 -7.63 5.15
N PHE A 139 2.33 -7.06 6.34
CA PHE A 139 3.27 -7.39 7.39
C PHE A 139 2.56 -7.83 8.68
N ASP A 140 3.30 -8.48 9.56
CA ASP A 140 2.91 -8.80 10.93
C ASP A 140 4.12 -8.56 11.82
N ASP A 141 3.96 -7.79 12.89
CA ASP A 141 5.00 -7.42 13.86
C ASP A 141 5.04 -8.38 15.07
N LYS A 142 4.13 -9.37 15.13
CA LYS A 142 4.01 -10.34 16.22
C LYS A 142 4.58 -11.71 15.90
N THR A 143 4.66 -12.06 14.61
CA THR A 143 5.10 -13.38 14.15
C THR A 143 6.43 -13.25 13.40
N SER A 144 7.39 -14.14 13.66
CA SER A 144 8.65 -14.19 12.92
C SER A 144 8.50 -15.05 11.65
N CYS A 145 8.84 -14.49 10.48
CA CYS A 145 8.89 -15.23 9.22
C CYS A 145 9.91 -14.60 8.25
N ALA A 146 9.90 -15.00 6.97
CA ALA A 146 10.69 -14.32 5.94
C ALA A 146 10.39 -12.81 5.91
N THR A 147 11.45 -12.01 6.07
CA THR A 147 11.40 -10.56 5.97
C THR A 147 11.99 -10.04 4.66
N SER A 148 12.68 -10.90 3.90
CA SER A 148 13.25 -10.60 2.60
C SER A 148 12.70 -11.54 1.53
N LEU A 149 12.28 -10.98 0.39
CA LEU A 149 11.55 -11.70 -0.65
C LEU A 149 11.98 -11.21 -2.04
N ASN A 150 12.10 -12.14 -2.98
CA ASN A 150 12.16 -11.81 -4.41
C ASN A 150 10.76 -11.89 -4.99
N VAL A 151 10.32 -10.81 -5.64
CA VAL A 151 8.93 -10.64 -6.05
C VAL A 151 8.86 -10.13 -7.48
N THR A 152 7.76 -10.43 -8.15
CA THR A 152 7.49 -9.99 -9.52
C THR A 152 6.19 -9.23 -9.54
N THR A 153 6.16 -8.05 -10.16
CA THR A 153 4.97 -7.21 -10.17
C THR A 153 3.84 -7.82 -10.99
N PRO A 154 2.58 -7.63 -10.57
CA PRO A 154 1.46 -8.34 -11.15
C PRO A 154 1.02 -7.81 -12.53
N GLN A 155 1.31 -6.55 -12.89
CA GLN A 155 0.81 -5.97 -14.14
C GLN A 155 1.78 -6.17 -15.31
N TYR A 156 3.06 -5.83 -15.12
CA TYR A 156 4.07 -5.87 -16.18
C TYR A 156 5.25 -6.82 -15.89
N GLY A 157 5.23 -7.55 -14.78
CA GLY A 157 6.22 -8.60 -14.52
C GLY A 157 7.61 -8.08 -14.20
N TYR A 158 7.74 -6.91 -13.57
CA TYR A 158 9.03 -6.39 -13.16
C TYR A 158 9.53 -7.12 -11.91
N ALA A 159 10.76 -7.62 -11.96
CA ALA A 159 11.42 -8.25 -10.83
C ALA A 159 11.97 -7.19 -9.85
N LEU A 160 11.77 -7.42 -8.56
CA LEU A 160 12.35 -6.64 -7.47
C LEU A 160 12.68 -7.56 -6.28
N SER A 161 13.70 -7.20 -5.53
CA SER A 161 14.03 -7.77 -4.23
C SER A 161 13.59 -6.78 -3.14
N VAL A 162 12.95 -7.28 -2.10
CA VAL A 162 12.48 -6.45 -0.98
C VAL A 162 12.97 -7.01 0.32
N SER A 163 13.20 -6.13 1.29
CA SER A 163 13.52 -6.52 2.66
C SER A 163 12.87 -5.57 3.66
N ALA A 164 12.17 -6.11 4.66
CA ALA A 164 11.61 -5.38 5.77
C ALA A 164 12.49 -5.55 7.02
N LYS A 165 12.77 -4.45 7.70
CA LYS A 165 13.42 -4.43 9.02
C LYS A 165 12.43 -3.90 10.05
N PHE A 166 12.16 -4.72 11.06
CA PHE A 166 11.26 -4.40 12.17
C PHE A 166 12.07 -3.96 13.39
N ASN A 167 11.53 -3.06 14.21
CA ASN A 167 12.28 -2.53 15.37
C ASN A 167 12.61 -3.59 16.43
N ASN A 168 11.77 -4.62 16.56
CA ASN A 168 11.94 -5.68 17.54
C ASN A 168 12.60 -6.95 16.96
N ASP A 169 13.14 -6.87 15.73
CA ASP A 169 13.67 -8.00 14.94
C ASP A 169 12.70 -9.20 14.76
N MET A 170 11.48 -9.06 15.25
CA MET A 170 10.36 -9.95 15.03
C MET A 170 9.44 -9.31 14.00
N GLY A 171 9.22 -10.02 12.91
CA GLY A 171 8.21 -9.64 11.96
C GLY A 171 8.18 -10.56 10.75
N CYS A 172 7.13 -10.38 9.96
CA CYS A 172 6.82 -11.19 8.82
C CYS A 172 6.40 -10.29 7.68
N LEU A 173 6.90 -10.54 6.47
CA LEU A 173 6.50 -9.84 5.26
C LEU A 173 5.88 -10.85 4.28
N LYS A 174 4.78 -10.47 3.64
CA LYS A 174 4.11 -11.26 2.60
C LYS A 174 3.69 -10.37 1.43
N VAL A 175 3.68 -10.95 0.24
CA VAL A 175 3.25 -10.30 -1.00
C VAL A 175 1.79 -10.61 -1.26
N CYS A 176 1.08 -9.62 -1.79
CA CYS A 176 -0.34 -9.63 -2.03
C CYS A 176 -0.64 -9.29 -3.49
N ASP A 177 -1.59 -10.00 -4.11
CA ASP A 177 -2.19 -9.54 -5.36
C ASP A 177 -3.39 -8.64 -5.02
N GLY A 178 -3.16 -7.32 -5.07
CA GLY A 178 -4.15 -6.30 -4.73
C GLY A 178 -4.97 -5.79 -5.93
N ARG A 179 -4.96 -6.46 -7.09
CA ARG A 179 -5.64 -5.98 -8.30
C ARG A 179 -7.17 -5.97 -8.15
N PRO A 180 -7.89 -4.96 -8.70
CA PRO A 180 -9.36 -4.96 -8.73
C PRO A 180 -9.91 -6.23 -9.39
N GLY A 181 -10.82 -6.93 -8.70
CA GLY A 181 -11.41 -8.20 -9.18
C GLY A 181 -10.59 -9.46 -8.88
N TYR A 182 -9.36 -9.32 -8.39
CA TYR A 182 -8.55 -10.41 -7.85
C TYR A 182 -8.30 -10.13 -6.37
N PRO A 183 -9.24 -10.48 -5.46
CA PRO A 183 -8.97 -10.49 -4.03
C PRO A 183 -8.02 -11.66 -3.73
N GLY A 184 -6.78 -11.60 -4.23
CA GLY A 184 -5.73 -12.56 -3.96
C GLY A 184 -5.26 -12.38 -2.53
N ASP A 185 -5.90 -13.12 -1.63
CA ASP A 185 -5.62 -13.35 -0.21
C ASP A 185 -4.48 -12.53 0.39
N CYS A 186 -4.85 -11.37 0.93
CA CYS A 186 -4.00 -10.66 1.88
C CYS A 186 -4.71 -10.26 3.16
N ALA A 187 -5.52 -11.18 3.67
CA ALA A 187 -5.87 -11.22 5.07
C ALA A 187 -4.97 -12.26 5.74
N PHE A 188 -4.25 -11.86 6.79
CA PHE A 188 -3.68 -12.82 7.74
C PHE A 188 -4.83 -13.67 8.28
N GLN A 189 -4.93 -14.93 7.85
CA GLN A 189 -5.65 -15.92 8.62
C GLN A 189 -4.65 -16.38 9.69
N PRO A 190 -4.81 -16.01 10.98
CA PRO A 190 -4.13 -16.78 12.02
C PRO A 190 -4.50 -18.25 11.80
N PRO A 191 -3.59 -19.21 12.05
CA PRO A 191 -4.01 -20.61 12.09
C PRO A 191 -5.22 -20.68 13.04
N PRO A 192 -6.29 -21.44 12.70
CA PRO A 192 -7.34 -21.68 13.68
C PRO A 192 -6.62 -22.22 14.91
N THR A 193 -6.74 -21.52 16.05
CA THR A 193 -6.40 -22.12 17.33
C THR A 193 -7.28 -23.34 17.41
N SER A 194 -6.68 -24.51 17.17
CA SER A 194 -7.29 -25.79 17.40
C SER A 194 -7.83 -25.76 18.82
N GLY A 195 -9.16 -25.72 18.93
CA GLY A 195 -9.83 -25.99 20.17
C GLY A 195 -9.34 -27.35 20.68
N GLY A 196 -8.88 -27.34 21.92
CA GLY A 196 -8.81 -28.48 22.82
C GLY A 196 -9.49 -28.05 24.11
#